data_AF-A0A3D6BZ46-F1
#
_entry.id   AF-A0A3D6BZ46-F1
#
_cell.length_a   1.000
_cell.length_b   1.000
_cell.length_c   1.000
_cell.angle_alpha   90.00
_cell.angle_beta   90.00
_cell.angle_gamma   90.00
#
_symmetry.space_group_name_H-M   'P 1'
#
loop_
_entity.id
_entity.type
_entity.pdbx_description
1 polymer ?
#
loop_
_entity_poly.entity_id
_entity_poly.type
_entity_poly.pdbx_seq_one_letter_code
_entity_poly.pdbx_strand_id
1 'polypeptide(L)'
;LIDKILDNLHAALGYNLLNKWHLPDPYRVIARDHHSKELDPSNLLLMIVRVSNAVCNKMQSKNENMDISGIVSSREADILGMSEIGVAELEIALEDARVNKPLN
;
A
#
# COMPACT_ATOMS: atom_id res chain seq x y z
N LEU A 1 -7.86 5.97 21.15
CA LEU A 1 -6.65 5.36 21.79
C LEU A 1 -6.28 4.06 21.10
N ILE A 2 -7.24 3.14 20.90
CA ILE A 2 -7.03 1.86 20.20
C ILE A 2 -6.48 2.06 18.78
N ASP A 3 -7.06 2.95 17.97
CA ASP A 3 -6.60 3.17 16.59
C ASP A 3 -5.14 3.59 16.53
N LYS A 4 -4.72 4.52 17.40
CA LYS A 4 -3.31 4.94 17.50
C LYS A 4 -2.39 3.79 17.92
N ILE A 5 -2.86 2.85 18.73
CA ILE A 5 -2.06 1.67 19.10
C ILE A 5 -1.92 0.75 17.88
N LEU A 6 -3.01 0.53 17.15
CA LEU A 6 -2.99 -0.27 15.92
C LEU A 6 -2.08 0.36 14.87
N ASP A 7 -2.21 1.66 14.61
CA ASP A 7 -1.39 2.40 13.65
C ASP A 7 0.11 2.26 13.94
N ASN A 8 0.49 2.32 15.22
CA ASN A 8 1.90 2.26 15.62
C ASN A 8 2.47 0.84 15.75
N LEU A 9 1.63 -0.18 15.93
CA LEU A 9 2.10 -1.54 16.24
C LEU A 9 1.81 -2.56 15.13
N HIS A 10 0.83 -2.34 14.25
CA HIS A 10 0.39 -3.37 13.31
C HIS A 10 1.52 -3.84 12.37
N ALA A 11 2.41 -2.93 11.93
CA ALA A 11 3.53 -3.29 11.08
C ALA A 11 4.52 -4.25 11.81
N ALA A 12 4.87 -3.92 13.05
CA ALA A 12 5.76 -4.73 13.87
C ALA A 12 5.12 -6.08 14.27
N LEU A 13 3.84 -6.07 14.64
CA LEU A 13 3.09 -7.29 14.97
C LEU A 13 2.89 -8.17 13.74
N GLY A 14 2.60 -7.57 12.57
CA GLY A 14 2.50 -8.26 11.29
C GLY A 14 3.80 -8.95 10.91
N TYR A 15 4.94 -8.25 11.00
CA TYR A 15 6.26 -8.85 10.80
C TYR A 15 6.48 -10.07 11.71
N ASN A 16 6.22 -9.92 13.02
CA ASN A 16 6.40 -10.99 13.99
C ASN A 16 5.49 -12.20 13.70
N LEU A 17 4.25 -11.96 13.28
CA LEU A 17 3.32 -13.01 12.89
C LEU A 17 3.83 -13.77 11.67
N LEU A 18 4.20 -13.06 10.60
CA LEU A 18 4.71 -13.69 9.37
C LEU A 18 6.04 -14.41 9.60
N ASN A 19 6.86 -13.94 10.55
CA ASN A 19 8.07 -14.64 10.98
C ASN A 19 7.76 -15.96 11.69
N LYS A 20 6.77 -15.98 12.60
CA LYS A 20 6.31 -17.20 13.27
C LYS A 20 5.71 -18.22 12.30
N TRP A 21 5.11 -17.76 11.21
CA TRP A 21 4.56 -18.62 10.16
C TRP A 21 5.60 -19.05 9.11
N HIS A 22 6.87 -18.65 9.27
CA HIS A 22 7.96 -19.00 8.37
C HIS A 22 7.72 -18.57 6.90
N LEU A 23 7.08 -17.42 6.67
CA LEU A 23 6.92 -16.89 5.32
C LEU A 23 8.27 -16.41 4.73
N PRO A 24 8.42 -16.37 3.40
CA PRO A 24 9.62 -15.81 2.76
C PRO A 24 9.90 -14.35 3.19
N ASP A 25 11.19 -13.97 3.21
CA ASP A 25 11.65 -12.64 3.64
C ASP A 25 10.92 -11.46 2.95
N PRO A 26 10.65 -11.48 1.63
CA PRO A 26 10.01 -10.35 0.97
C PRO A 26 8.65 -9.97 1.59
N TYR A 27 7.83 -10.96 1.95
CA TYR A 27 6.51 -10.72 2.56
C TYR A 27 6.62 -10.17 3.99
N ARG A 28 7.61 -10.66 4.75
CA ARG A 28 7.91 -10.16 6.10
C ARG A 28 8.34 -8.70 6.04
N VAL A 29 9.29 -8.38 5.16
CA VAL A 29 9.80 -7.02 4.96
C VAL A 29 8.68 -6.04 4.60
N ILE A 30 7.77 -6.42 3.70
CA ILE A 30 6.61 -5.59 3.34
C ILE A 30 5.75 -5.27 4.57
N ALA A 31 5.40 -6.28 5.36
CA ALA A 31 4.58 -6.07 6.56
C ALA A 31 5.23 -5.09 7.54
N ARG A 32 6.57 -5.10 7.66
CA ARG A 32 7.30 -4.17 8.52
C ARG A 32 7.41 -2.76 7.93
N ASP A 33 7.69 -2.65 6.64
CA ASP A 33 8.26 -1.43 6.05
C ASP A 33 7.29 -0.63 5.16
N HIS A 34 6.06 -1.10 4.92
CA HIS A 34 5.09 -0.40 4.05
C HIS A 34 4.67 1.00 4.53
N HIS A 35 4.92 1.36 5.80
CA HIS A 35 4.77 2.73 6.33
C HIS A 35 6.10 3.47 6.52
N SER A 36 7.24 2.82 6.28
CA SER A 36 8.56 3.42 6.48
C SER A 36 8.80 4.57 5.51
N LYS A 37 9.45 5.64 5.97
CA LYS A 37 9.90 6.72 5.09
C LYS A 37 11.12 6.33 4.27
N GLU A 38 11.90 5.37 4.76
CA GLU A 38 13.05 4.84 4.04
C GLU A 38 12.59 4.06 2.82
N LEU A 39 13.34 4.21 1.74
CA LEU A 39 13.03 3.63 0.44
C LEU A 39 14.27 2.90 -0.08
N ASP A 40 14.11 1.60 -0.31
CA ASP A 40 15.03 0.79 -1.09
C ASP A 40 14.47 0.64 -2.51
N PRO A 41 15.02 1.34 -3.52
CA PRO A 41 14.51 1.29 -4.88
C PRO A 41 14.69 -0.08 -5.56
N SER A 42 15.53 -0.96 -4.99
CA SER A 42 15.68 -2.33 -5.50
C SER A 42 14.54 -3.26 -5.05
N ASN A 43 13.81 -2.88 -4.00
CA ASN A 43 12.69 -3.66 -3.47
C ASN A 43 11.37 -3.28 -4.16
N LEU A 44 11.22 -3.67 -5.42
CA LEU A 44 10.06 -3.36 -6.25
C LEU A 44 8.73 -3.85 -5.64
N LEU A 45 8.73 -4.97 -4.93
CA LEU A 45 7.52 -5.50 -4.31
C LEU A 45 7.02 -4.59 -3.18
N LEU A 46 7.92 -4.01 -2.39
CA LEU A 46 7.57 -2.99 -1.40
C LEU A 46 7.04 -1.72 -2.07
N MET A 47 7.63 -1.30 -3.20
CA MET A 47 7.15 -0.12 -3.95
C MET A 47 5.72 -0.32 -4.44
N ILE A 48 5.42 -1.49 -5.02
CA ILE A 48 4.09 -1.85 -5.50
C ILE A 48 3.07 -1.75 -4.36
N VAL A 49 3.37 -2.38 -3.21
CA VAL A 49 2.46 -2.37 -2.06
C VAL A 49 2.23 -0.95 -1.53
N ARG A 50 3.26 -0.10 -1.50
CA ARG A 50 3.14 1.29 -1.04
C ARG A 50 2.25 2.12 -1.97
N VAL A 51 2.41 2.01 -3.29
CA VAL A 51 1.53 2.70 -4.25
C VAL A 51 0.10 2.18 -4.14
N SER A 52 -0.11 0.86 -4.13
CA SER A 52 -1.44 0.29 -3.97
C SER A 52 -2.09 0.72 -2.66
N ASN A 53 -1.34 0.78 -1.56
CA ASN A 53 -1.83 1.29 -0.28
C ASN A 53 -2.23 2.77 -0.36
N ALA A 54 -1.44 3.61 -1.03
CA ALA A 54 -1.77 5.02 -1.23
C ALA A 54 -3.07 5.20 -2.03
N VAL A 55 -3.25 4.43 -3.11
CA VAL A 55 -4.48 4.44 -3.91
C VAL A 55 -5.68 3.96 -3.09
N CYS A 56 -5.55 2.85 -2.35
CA CYS A 56 -6.58 2.38 -1.43
C CYS A 56 -6.99 3.43 -0.38
N ASN A 57 -6.03 4.15 0.19
CA ASN A 57 -6.28 5.21 1.16
C ASN A 57 -7.03 6.38 0.53
N LYS A 58 -6.69 6.75 -0.72
CA LYS A 58 -7.42 7.76 -1.49
C LYS A 58 -8.87 7.33 -1.72
N MET A 59 -9.10 6.09 -2.14
CA MET A 59 -10.45 5.55 -2.38
C MET A 59 -11.32 5.45 -1.11
N GLN A 60 -10.71 5.36 0.07
CA GLN A 60 -11.42 5.31 1.36
C GLN A 60 -11.57 6.69 2.01
N SER A 61 -10.87 7.70 1.49
CA SER A 61 -10.96 9.07 1.95
C SER A 61 -12.36 9.63 1.68
N LYS A 62 -12.90 10.35 2.65
CA LYS A 62 -14.17 11.10 2.48
C LYS A 62 -13.96 12.43 1.74
N ASN A 63 -12.73 12.76 1.39
CA ASN A 63 -12.41 13.98 0.66
C ASN A 63 -12.52 13.72 -0.85
N GLU A 64 -13.68 14.06 -1.42
CA GLU A 64 -13.97 13.91 -2.85
C GLU A 64 -13.02 14.72 -3.76
N ASN A 65 -12.31 15.71 -3.20
CA ASN A 65 -11.33 16.52 -3.93
C ASN A 65 -9.90 15.94 -3.89
N MET A 66 -9.70 14.78 -3.25
CA MET A 66 -8.39 14.14 -3.23
C MET A 66 -8.12 13.53 -4.62
N ASP A 67 -7.24 14.17 -5.40
CA ASP A 67 -6.79 13.64 -6.68
C ASP A 67 -5.62 12.65 -6.52
N ILE A 68 -5.17 12.08 -7.65
CA ILE A 68 -4.04 11.14 -7.68
C ILE A 68 -2.67 11.81 -7.85
N SER A 69 -2.58 13.14 -7.99
CA SER A 69 -1.34 13.86 -8.31
C SER A 69 -0.24 13.65 -7.27
N GLY A 70 -0.60 13.58 -5.98
CA GLY A 70 0.31 13.27 -4.88
C GLY A 70 0.85 11.83 -4.94
N ILE A 71 0.06 10.89 -5.48
CA ILE A 71 0.48 9.50 -5.67
C ILE A 71 1.39 9.40 -6.90
N VAL A 72 1.02 10.05 -8.00
CA VAL A 72 1.80 10.09 -9.24
C VAL A 72 3.17 10.74 -9.03
N SER A 73 3.26 11.75 -8.19
CA SER A 73 4.53 12.42 -7.84
C SER A 73 5.32 11.73 -6.72
N SER A 74 4.84 10.60 -6.19
CA SER A 74 5.55 9.84 -5.17
C SER A 74 6.83 9.20 -5.73
N ARG A 75 7.81 8.99 -4.86
CA ARG A 75 9.07 8.32 -5.25
C ARG A 75 8.80 6.88 -5.70
N GLU A 76 7.82 6.23 -5.10
CA GLU A 76 7.40 4.88 -5.42
C GLU A 76 6.80 4.79 -6.83
N ALA A 77 5.94 5.75 -7.20
CA ALA A 77 5.41 5.84 -8.56
C ALA A 77 6.50 6.11 -9.59
N ASP A 78 7.45 7.00 -9.29
CA ASP A 78 8.62 7.27 -10.14
C ASP A 78 9.50 6.02 -10.34
N ILE A 79 9.84 5.31 -9.26
CA ILE A 79 10.62 4.05 -9.32
C ILE A 79 9.91 2.98 -10.16
N LEU A 80 8.58 2.90 -10.08
CA LEU A 80 7.77 1.97 -10.86
C LEU A 80 7.48 2.45 -12.28
N GLY A 81 7.86 3.67 -12.65
CA GLY A 81 7.57 4.27 -13.95
C GLY A 81 6.07 4.49 -14.19
N MET A 82 5.30 4.72 -13.11
CA MET A 82 3.85 4.89 -13.21
C MET A 82 3.49 6.27 -13.75
N SER A 83 2.73 6.29 -14.84
CA SER A 83 2.09 7.50 -15.35
C SER A 83 0.82 7.82 -14.55
N GLU A 84 0.30 9.03 -14.74
CA GLU A 84 -1.02 9.42 -14.22
C GLU A 84 -2.12 8.46 -14.68
N ILE A 85 -2.10 8.07 -15.96
CA ILE A 85 -3.02 7.08 -16.53
C ILE A 85 -2.87 5.73 -15.81
N GLY A 86 -1.64 5.27 -15.59
CA GLY A 86 -1.41 4.00 -14.90
C GLY A 86 -1.87 3.99 -13.44
N VAL A 87 -1.75 5.10 -12.73
CA VAL A 87 -2.31 5.23 -11.36
C VAL A 87 -3.84 5.26 -11.40
N ALA A 88 -4.44 5.94 -12.37
CA ALA A 88 -5.90 5.93 -12.55
C ALA A 88 -6.44 4.52 -12.89
N GLU A 89 -5.76 3.77 -13.76
CA GLU A 89 -6.10 2.38 -14.09
C GLU A 89 -6.00 1.48 -12.85
N LEU A 90 -4.98 1.66 -12.02
CA LEU A 90 -4.84 0.94 -10.76
C LEU A 90 -6.02 1.24 -9.81
N GLU A 91 -6.45 2.49 -9.72
CA GLU A 91 -7.61 2.88 -8.91
C GLU A 91 -8.89 2.16 -9.38
N ILE A 92 -9.16 2.17 -10.69
CA ILE A 92 -10.32 1.50 -11.28
C ILE A 92 -10.25 -0.01 -11.00
N ALA A 93 -9.10 -0.64 -11.23
CA ALA A 93 -8.92 -2.07 -11.00
C ALA A 93 -9.17 -2.46 -9.53
N LEU A 94 -8.75 -1.63 -8.57
CA LEU A 94 -8.99 -1.84 -7.14
C LEU A 94 -10.46 -1.61 -6.77
N GLU A 95 -11.14 -0.66 -7.40
CA GLU A 95 -12.57 -0.45 -7.23
C GLU A 95 -13.39 -1.63 -7.72
N ASP A 96 -13.09 -2.13 -8.93
CA ASP A 96 -13.74 -3.29 -9.52
C ASP A 96 -13.53 -4.54 -8.66
N ALA A 97 -12.31 -4.76 -8.16
CA ALA A 97 -12.00 -5.89 -7.27
C ALA A 97 -12.78 -5.84 -5.95
N ARG A 98 -13.08 -4.63 -5.44
CA ARG A 98 -13.88 -4.43 -4.23
C ARG A 98 -15.36 -4.73 -4.48
N VAL A 99 -15.91 -4.31 -5.62
CA VAL A 99 -17.33 -4.53 -5.99
C VAL A 99 -17.58 -6.01 -6.34
N ASN A 100 -16.62 -6.68 -6.97
CA ASN A 100 -16.73 -8.09 -7.36
C ASN A 100 -16.45 -9.10 -6.23
N LYS A 101 -16.33 -8.64 -4.97
CA LYS A 101 -16.14 -9.53 -3.84
C LYS A 101 -17.41 -10.36 -3.61
N PRO A 102 -17.37 -11.71 -3.69
CA PRO A 102 -18.54 -12.52 -3.38
C PRO A 102 -18.98 -12.24 -1.94
N LEU A 103 -20.29 -12.04 -1.76
CA LEU A 103 -20.92 -11.93 -0.45
C LEU A 103 -20.69 -13.26 0.30
N ASN A 104 -19.69 -13.30 1.18
CA ASN A 104 -19.55 -14.36 2.18
C ASN A 104 -20.45 -14.03 3.37
#